data_AF-A0AAU9JFJ8-F1
#
_entry.id   AF-A0AAU9JFJ8-F1
#
_cell.length_a   1.000
_cell.length_b   1.000
_cell.length_c   1.000
_cell.angle_alpha   90.00
_cell.angle_beta   90.00
_cell.angle_gamma   90.00
#
_symmetry.space_group_name_H-M   'P 1'
#
loop_
_entity.id
_entity.type
_entity.pdbx_description
1 polymer ?
#
loop_
_entity_poly.entity_id
_entity_poly.type
_entity_poly.pdbx_seq_one_letter_code
_entity_poly.pdbx_strand_id
1 'polypeptide(L)'
;MYLIFFLFHTVFSRNPPGCTWSSPPKIISIIPTPSVISLQWTFPTNNGYTLTLYQVEYATPNWTNWKTSTNIGMINWTYPQAPLSDMLLDSMWNDFQLGYQGQFRYAQINVVSSMVYRIRVRGLAENCDWSPWSDINITNSLGEKWSFLEVQGTGSNNLMPAYVKLGNSYLLYSESIRGLHLMVLHRQDLSVVYNHTYDTFGSVLDSTNLAIQLSSYNANYLIILISCDAWEKNFIRSLGIAIQNLGGILIKEFGNVNAVYPSYKTVTSTPYRHPYAFIGIPGQAKIDGQNFEALRNNTEYYNYNDTKYHAIPTAKLRVTLRLNSLRQFYFLSSSSTWKIGRDFS
;
A
#
# COMPACT_ATOMS: atom_id res chain seq x y z
N MET A 1 -54.81 31.41 -47.43
CA MET A 1 -53.62 30.71 -46.87
C MET A 1 -53.45 31.22 -45.45
N TYR A 2 -53.95 30.48 -44.45
CA TYR A 2 -53.91 30.88 -43.03
C TYR A 2 -52.69 30.22 -42.38
N LEU A 3 -51.75 31.03 -41.87
CA LEU A 3 -50.66 30.57 -41.01
C LEU A 3 -51.18 30.43 -39.58
N ILE A 4 -51.08 29.23 -39.00
CA ILE A 4 -51.32 28.98 -37.57
C ILE A 4 -49.96 29.03 -36.87
N PHE A 5 -49.77 30.03 -36.00
CA PHE A 5 -48.63 30.11 -35.09
C PHE A 5 -48.91 29.20 -33.88
N PHE A 6 -48.14 28.12 -33.72
CA PHE A 6 -48.08 27.37 -32.47
C PHE A 6 -47.19 28.13 -31.48
N LEU A 7 -47.81 28.77 -30.50
CA LEU A 7 -47.14 29.28 -29.30
C LEU A 7 -46.74 28.09 -28.44
N PHE A 8 -45.48 27.66 -28.53
CA PHE A 8 -44.85 26.81 -27.53
C PHE A 8 -44.82 27.55 -26.20
N HIS A 9 -45.75 27.23 -25.30
CA HIS A 9 -45.59 27.56 -23.89
C HIS A 9 -44.51 26.63 -23.32
N THR A 10 -43.29 27.14 -23.21
CA THR A 10 -42.31 26.60 -22.26
C THR A 10 -42.91 26.74 -20.86
N VAL A 11 -43.39 25.63 -20.30
CA VAL A 11 -43.76 25.57 -18.88
C VAL A 11 -42.46 25.67 -18.09
N PHE A 12 -42.05 26.90 -17.77
CA PHE A 12 -41.17 27.13 -16.64
C PHE A 12 -41.95 26.71 -15.40
N SER A 13 -41.58 25.59 -14.77
CA SER A 13 -42.04 25.31 -13.42
C SER A 13 -41.52 26.44 -12.52
N ARG A 14 -42.38 27.42 -12.21
CA ARG A 14 -42.12 28.35 -11.13
C ARG A 14 -42.05 27.53 -9.84
N ASN A 15 -40.86 27.29 -9.32
CA ASN A 15 -40.70 26.93 -7.92
C ASN A 15 -41.47 27.97 -7.10
N PRO A 16 -42.39 27.57 -6.20
CA PRO A 16 -43.06 28.54 -5.35
C PRO A 16 -42.00 29.30 -4.54
N PRO A 17 -42.09 30.64 -4.47
CA PRO A 17 -41.14 31.44 -3.72
C PRO A 17 -41.34 31.15 -2.23
N GLY A 18 -40.47 30.33 -1.64
CA GLY A 18 -40.52 30.08 -0.21
C GLY A 18 -39.70 28.90 0.32
N CYS A 19 -39.38 27.90 -0.49
CA CYS A 19 -38.56 26.80 0.00
C CYS A 19 -37.08 27.14 -0.07
N THR A 20 -36.47 27.41 1.08
CA THR A 20 -35.03 27.62 1.23
C THR A 20 -34.47 26.65 2.26
N TRP A 21 -33.35 26.02 1.92
CA TRP A 21 -32.60 25.18 2.83
C TRP A 21 -31.71 26.03 3.73
N SER A 22 -31.80 25.83 5.05
CA SER A 22 -30.89 26.47 6.03
C SER A 22 -29.79 25.53 6.51
N SER A 23 -29.93 24.21 6.32
CA SER A 23 -28.85 23.25 6.52
C SER A 23 -29.04 21.98 5.68
N PRO A 24 -27.94 21.35 5.19
CA PRO A 24 -28.00 20.02 4.60
C PRO A 24 -28.18 18.95 5.69
N PRO A 25 -28.50 17.69 5.31
CA PRO A 25 -28.46 16.60 6.27
C PRO A 25 -27.02 16.37 6.73
N LYS A 26 -26.84 15.87 7.96
CA LYS A 26 -25.53 15.48 8.51
C LYS A 26 -25.52 13.98 8.77
N ILE A 27 -24.51 13.27 8.26
CA ILE A 27 -24.30 11.86 8.60
C ILE A 27 -23.87 11.78 10.07
N ILE A 28 -24.59 10.99 10.87
CA ILE A 28 -24.36 10.84 12.31
C ILE A 28 -23.86 9.44 12.70
N SER A 29 -24.04 8.45 11.83
CA SER A 29 -23.55 7.10 12.05
C SER A 29 -23.16 6.45 10.74
N ILE A 30 -22.01 5.78 10.74
CA ILE A 30 -21.48 4.95 9.65
C ILE A 30 -21.02 3.64 10.26
N ILE A 31 -21.69 2.55 9.93
CA ILE A 31 -21.37 1.20 10.44
C ILE A 31 -20.97 0.33 9.25
N PRO A 32 -19.66 0.17 9.00
CA PRO A 32 -19.17 -0.66 7.91
C PRO A 32 -19.18 -2.14 8.27
N THR A 33 -19.48 -2.97 7.28
CA THR A 33 -19.30 -4.43 7.29
C THR A 33 -18.52 -4.82 6.02
N PRO A 34 -18.21 -6.11 5.79
CA PRO A 34 -17.54 -6.52 4.56
C PRO A 34 -18.34 -6.32 3.27
N SER A 35 -19.68 -6.33 3.33
CA SER A 35 -20.54 -6.27 2.14
C SER A 35 -21.53 -5.10 2.15
N VAL A 36 -21.70 -4.43 3.29
CA VAL A 36 -22.68 -3.34 3.47
C VAL A 36 -22.09 -2.22 4.32
N ILE A 37 -22.40 -0.97 4.00
CA ILE A 37 -22.25 0.16 4.93
C ILE A 37 -23.64 0.64 5.33
N SER A 38 -23.93 0.62 6.63
CA SER A 38 -25.17 1.18 7.19
C SER A 38 -24.95 2.64 7.57
N LEU A 39 -25.89 3.50 7.20
CA LEU A 39 -25.80 4.95 7.36
C LEU A 39 -27.03 5.48 8.10
N GLN A 40 -26.82 6.49 8.94
CA GLN A 40 -27.89 7.32 9.52
C GLN A 40 -27.54 8.79 9.42
N TRP A 41 -28.55 9.64 9.24
CA TRP A 41 -28.38 11.08 9.11
C TRP A 41 -29.49 11.91 9.78
N THR A 42 -29.19 13.20 10.01
CA THR A 42 -30.15 14.18 10.53
C THR A 42 -31.14 14.62 9.47
N PHE A 43 -32.22 15.27 9.89
CA PHE A 43 -33.03 16.04 8.97
C PHE A 43 -32.23 17.24 8.43
N PRO A 44 -32.30 17.56 7.13
CA PRO A 44 -31.98 18.89 6.65
C PRO A 44 -33.03 19.89 7.15
N THR A 45 -32.65 21.15 7.33
CA THR A 45 -33.58 22.21 7.76
C THR A 45 -34.08 23.00 6.55
N ASN A 46 -35.40 23.13 6.41
CA ASN A 46 -36.06 23.71 5.22
C ASN A 46 -37.28 24.58 5.51
N ASN A 47 -37.24 25.43 6.53
CA ASN A 47 -38.35 26.34 6.87
C ASN A 47 -39.74 25.68 7.03
N GLY A 48 -39.78 24.38 7.38
CA GLY A 48 -41.01 23.67 7.75
C GLY A 48 -41.69 22.87 6.62
N TYR A 49 -41.08 22.74 5.44
CA TYR A 49 -41.63 21.92 4.35
C TYR A 49 -41.45 20.42 4.62
N THR A 50 -42.41 19.59 4.22
CA THR A 50 -42.36 18.13 4.41
C THR A 50 -41.28 17.49 3.54
N LEU A 51 -40.41 16.68 4.15
CA LEU A 51 -39.40 15.90 3.44
C LEU A 51 -40.02 14.65 2.80
N THR A 52 -39.78 14.46 1.51
CA THR A 52 -40.34 13.36 0.72
C THR A 52 -39.33 12.26 0.49
N LEU A 53 -38.08 12.59 0.19
CA LEU A 53 -37.05 11.63 -0.16
C LEU A 53 -35.69 12.03 0.39
N TYR A 54 -34.82 11.05 0.51
CA TYR A 54 -33.39 11.20 0.68
C TYR A 54 -32.68 10.50 -0.47
N GLN A 55 -31.52 11.03 -0.82
CA GLN A 55 -30.61 10.43 -1.77
C GLN A 55 -29.25 10.30 -1.12
N VAL A 56 -28.68 9.10 -1.17
CA VAL A 56 -27.31 8.81 -0.77
C VAL A 56 -26.51 8.47 -2.01
N GLU A 57 -25.36 9.10 -2.14
CA GLU A 57 -24.39 8.77 -3.17
C GLU A 57 -23.07 8.34 -2.53
N TYR A 58 -22.36 7.46 -3.23
CA TYR A 58 -21.00 7.09 -2.88
C TYR A 58 -20.07 7.13 -4.08
N ALA A 59 -18.78 7.32 -3.82
CA ALA A 59 -17.72 7.25 -4.82
C ALA A 59 -16.60 6.31 -4.35
N THR A 60 -15.94 5.67 -5.30
CA THR A 60 -14.79 4.78 -5.10
C THR A 60 -13.52 5.40 -5.66
N PRO A 61 -12.33 4.92 -5.26
CA PRO A 61 -11.06 5.41 -5.82
C PRO A 61 -10.98 5.32 -7.33
N ASN A 62 -10.46 6.37 -7.97
CA ASN A 62 -9.92 6.28 -9.31
C ASN A 62 -8.55 5.61 -9.22
N TRP A 63 -8.49 4.30 -9.52
CA TRP A 63 -7.30 3.49 -9.27
C TRP A 63 -6.06 3.97 -10.01
N THR A 64 -6.18 4.57 -11.19
CA THR A 64 -5.05 5.09 -11.95
C THR A 64 -4.35 6.22 -11.18
N ASN A 65 -5.13 7.18 -10.69
CA ASN A 65 -4.59 8.31 -9.93
C ASN A 65 -4.17 7.87 -8.52
N TRP A 66 -4.98 7.03 -7.86
CA TRP A 66 -4.71 6.46 -6.54
C TRP A 66 -3.37 5.73 -6.49
N LYS A 67 -3.07 4.93 -7.52
CA LYS A 67 -1.83 4.15 -7.66
C LYS A 67 -0.57 5.02 -7.68
N THR A 68 -0.69 6.26 -8.13
CA THR A 68 0.44 7.19 -8.26
C THR A 68 0.65 8.10 -7.05
N SER A 69 -0.30 8.16 -6.11
CA SER A 69 -0.16 9.03 -4.93
C SER A 69 0.91 8.51 -3.97
N THR A 70 1.91 9.33 -3.70
CA THR A 70 2.96 9.06 -2.71
C THR A 70 2.47 9.29 -1.29
N ASN A 71 1.63 10.30 -1.05
CA ASN A 71 1.09 10.59 0.28
C ASN A 71 0.22 9.44 0.81
N ILE A 72 -0.57 8.82 -0.08
CA ILE A 72 -1.40 7.66 0.29
C ILE A 72 -0.54 6.42 0.53
N GLY A 73 0.50 6.21 -0.30
CA GLY A 73 1.43 5.09 -0.15
C GLY A 73 2.28 5.15 1.13
N MET A 74 2.57 6.34 1.66
CA MET A 74 3.28 6.50 2.93
C MET A 74 2.44 6.03 4.13
N ILE A 75 3.09 5.72 5.26
CA ILE A 75 2.40 5.56 6.55
C ILE A 75 2.59 6.83 7.38
N ASN A 76 1.51 7.29 8.00
CA ASN A 76 1.58 8.25 9.09
C ASN A 76 1.12 7.56 10.38
N TRP A 77 2.07 7.13 11.22
CA TRP A 77 1.77 6.49 12.51
C TRP A 77 1.32 7.46 13.59
N THR A 78 1.60 8.75 13.42
CA THR A 78 1.11 9.78 14.35
C THR A 78 -0.41 9.94 14.23
N TYR A 79 -0.96 9.79 13.03
CA TYR A 79 -2.40 9.89 12.76
C TYR A 79 -2.85 8.82 11.74
N PRO A 80 -2.95 7.53 12.14
CA PRO A 80 -3.25 6.45 11.21
C PRO A 80 -4.66 6.54 10.61
N GLN A 81 -5.58 7.25 11.29
CA GLN A 81 -6.99 7.41 10.91
C GLN A 81 -7.32 8.76 10.25
N ALA A 82 -6.38 9.72 10.20
CA ALA A 82 -6.65 11.01 9.59
C ALA A 82 -6.76 10.86 8.06
N PRO A 83 -7.77 11.48 7.41
CA PRO A 83 -7.80 11.59 5.96
C PRO A 83 -6.53 12.29 5.49
N LEU A 84 -5.85 11.69 4.52
CA LEU A 84 -4.65 12.27 3.92
C LEU A 84 -5.06 13.36 2.93
N SER A 85 -4.21 14.38 2.75
CA SER A 85 -4.46 15.50 1.82
C SER A 85 -4.95 15.03 0.44
N ASP A 86 -4.29 14.01 -0.11
CA ASP A 86 -4.62 13.47 -1.43
C ASP A 86 -6.00 12.80 -1.44
N MET A 87 -6.40 12.15 -0.36
CA MET A 87 -7.73 11.53 -0.26
C MET A 87 -8.86 12.56 -0.30
N LEU A 88 -8.56 13.84 -0.06
CA LEU A 88 -9.51 14.96 -0.15
C LEU A 88 -9.60 15.55 -1.57
N LEU A 89 -8.67 15.22 -2.48
CA LEU A 89 -8.71 15.69 -3.86
C LEU A 89 -9.76 14.92 -4.68
N ASP A 90 -10.62 15.64 -5.41
CA ASP A 90 -11.67 15.01 -6.24
C ASP A 90 -11.10 14.15 -7.38
N SER A 91 -9.93 14.51 -7.91
CA SER A 91 -9.24 13.73 -8.95
C SER A 91 -8.88 12.29 -8.52
N MET A 92 -8.87 12.01 -7.23
CA MET A 92 -8.56 10.69 -6.68
C MET A 92 -9.76 9.75 -6.68
N TRP A 93 -10.95 10.23 -7.04
CA TRP A 93 -12.20 9.47 -6.94
C TRP A 93 -12.88 9.40 -8.30
N ASN A 94 -13.64 8.34 -8.50
CA ASN A 94 -14.60 8.27 -9.61
C ASN A 94 -15.80 9.16 -9.30
N ASP A 95 -16.64 9.39 -10.31
CA ASP A 95 -17.90 10.08 -10.13
C ASP A 95 -18.79 9.37 -9.10
N PHE A 96 -19.57 10.17 -8.38
CA PHE A 96 -20.53 9.67 -7.41
C PHE A 96 -21.62 8.83 -8.10
N GLN A 97 -21.95 7.71 -7.49
CA GLN A 97 -22.98 6.77 -7.91
C GLN A 97 -24.12 6.74 -6.89
N LEU A 98 -25.34 6.50 -7.37
CA LEU A 98 -26.51 6.38 -6.51
C LEU A 98 -26.42 5.10 -5.67
N GLY A 99 -26.39 5.26 -4.35
CA GLY A 99 -26.41 4.14 -3.40
C GLY A 99 -27.79 3.87 -2.81
N TYR A 100 -28.60 4.93 -2.61
CA TYR A 100 -29.95 4.81 -2.08
C TYR A 100 -30.80 6.01 -2.46
N GLN A 101 -32.09 5.76 -2.72
CA GLN A 101 -33.11 6.79 -2.79
C GLN A 101 -34.38 6.30 -2.10
N GLY A 102 -34.86 7.02 -1.09
CA GLY A 102 -36.05 6.60 -0.33
C GLY A 102 -36.39 7.54 0.83
N GLN A 103 -37.48 7.23 1.53
CA GLN A 103 -38.06 8.15 2.53
C GLN A 103 -37.37 8.09 3.90
N PHE A 104 -36.65 7.01 4.19
CA PHE A 104 -36.06 6.78 5.50
C PHE A 104 -34.70 7.48 5.66
N ARG A 105 -34.41 7.94 6.88
CA ARG A 105 -33.10 8.50 7.30
C ARG A 105 -32.05 7.43 7.65
N TYR A 106 -32.26 6.25 7.07
CA TYR A 106 -31.44 5.08 7.22
C TYR A 106 -31.31 4.42 5.86
N ALA A 107 -30.09 4.03 5.51
CA ALA A 107 -29.85 3.25 4.31
C ALA A 107 -28.71 2.27 4.52
N GLN A 108 -28.77 1.20 3.75
CA GLN A 108 -27.68 0.26 3.55
C GLN A 108 -27.22 0.37 2.11
N ILE A 109 -25.93 0.61 1.91
CA ILE A 109 -25.31 0.57 0.58
C ILE A 109 -24.48 -0.69 0.44
N ASN A 110 -24.66 -1.41 -0.67
CA ASN A 110 -23.84 -2.58 -0.98
C ASN A 110 -22.43 -2.13 -1.35
N VAL A 111 -21.43 -2.81 -0.81
CA VAL A 111 -20.02 -2.46 -0.98
C VAL A 111 -19.16 -3.70 -1.21
N VAL A 112 -18.02 -3.48 -1.86
CA VAL A 112 -16.94 -4.47 -1.97
C VAL A 112 -16.07 -4.40 -0.73
N SER A 113 -15.72 -5.56 -0.17
CA SER A 113 -14.87 -5.71 1.01
C SER A 113 -13.46 -5.15 0.81
N SER A 114 -12.89 -4.62 1.90
CA SER A 114 -11.57 -3.99 1.96
C SER A 114 -11.38 -2.84 0.96
N MET A 115 -12.44 -2.12 0.60
CA MET A 115 -12.39 -0.88 -0.18
C MET A 115 -12.75 0.36 0.64
N VAL A 116 -12.26 1.51 0.17
CA VAL A 116 -12.56 2.84 0.71
C VAL A 116 -13.65 3.54 -0.11
N TYR A 117 -14.46 4.36 0.55
CA TYR A 117 -15.63 5.03 -0.01
C TYR A 117 -15.71 6.50 0.45
N ARG A 118 -16.11 7.38 -0.45
CA ARG A 118 -16.67 8.70 -0.14
C ARG A 118 -18.18 8.59 -0.14
N ILE A 119 -18.85 9.19 0.83
CA ILE A 119 -20.30 9.13 0.99
C ILE A 119 -20.84 10.53 1.27
N ARG A 120 -21.97 10.86 0.63
CA ARG A 120 -22.73 12.09 0.88
C ARG A 120 -24.24 11.84 0.79
N VAL A 121 -25.02 12.68 1.45
CA VAL A 121 -26.48 12.58 1.50
C VAL A 121 -27.14 13.93 1.25
N ARG A 122 -28.32 13.93 0.61
CA ARG A 122 -29.20 15.10 0.48
C ARG A 122 -30.67 14.72 0.63
N GLY A 123 -31.53 15.69 0.91
CA GLY A 123 -32.98 15.51 1.03
C GLY A 123 -33.74 16.21 -0.08
N LEU A 124 -34.94 15.74 -0.38
CA LEU A 124 -35.94 16.39 -1.23
C LEU A 124 -37.16 16.68 -0.37
N ALA A 125 -37.76 17.86 -0.54
CA ALA A 125 -38.98 18.25 0.15
C ALA A 125 -40.08 18.61 -0.84
N GLU A 126 -41.33 18.55 -0.39
CA GLU A 126 -42.49 18.92 -1.20
C GLU A 126 -42.36 20.38 -1.66
N ASN A 127 -42.59 20.62 -2.95
CA ASN A 127 -42.49 21.96 -3.53
C ASN A 127 -41.10 22.61 -3.39
N CYS A 128 -40.06 21.79 -3.15
CA CYS A 128 -38.67 22.18 -3.04
C CYS A 128 -37.81 21.38 -4.03
N ASP A 129 -36.72 21.98 -4.49
CA ASP A 129 -35.62 21.23 -5.08
C ASP A 129 -34.83 20.48 -3.99
N TRP A 130 -33.92 19.61 -4.43
CA TRP A 130 -32.97 18.93 -3.56
C TRP A 130 -32.20 19.91 -2.66
N SER A 131 -31.96 19.50 -1.41
CA SER A 131 -31.05 20.18 -0.50
C SER A 131 -29.63 20.19 -1.06
N PRO A 132 -28.77 21.10 -0.58
CA PRO A 132 -27.34 20.92 -0.70
C PRO A 132 -26.92 19.53 -0.17
N TRP A 133 -25.82 19.02 -0.69
CA TRP A 133 -25.20 17.81 -0.18
C TRP A 133 -24.65 18.02 1.23
N SER A 134 -24.67 16.96 2.04
CA SER A 134 -23.90 16.88 3.27
C SER A 134 -22.40 17.03 3.01
N ASP A 135 -21.64 17.27 4.08
CA ASP A 135 -20.19 17.05 4.05
C ASP A 135 -19.87 15.62 3.61
N ILE A 136 -18.77 15.48 2.86
CA ILE A 136 -18.27 14.19 2.42
C ILE A 136 -17.68 13.44 3.61
N ASN A 137 -18.15 12.22 3.82
CA ASN A 137 -17.56 11.30 4.79
C ASN A 137 -16.73 10.25 4.07
N ILE A 138 -15.51 10.02 4.55
CA ILE A 138 -14.62 8.96 4.04
C ILE A 138 -14.65 7.81 5.04
N THR A 139 -14.89 6.60 4.54
CA THR A 139 -14.91 5.38 5.33
C THR A 139 -14.39 4.20 4.51
N ASN A 140 -14.21 3.04 5.13
CA ASN A 140 -13.88 1.81 4.43
C ASN A 140 -14.78 0.66 4.89
N SER A 141 -15.13 -0.20 3.94
CA SER A 141 -15.70 -1.51 4.25
C SER A 141 -14.72 -2.35 5.07
N LEU A 142 -15.25 -3.27 5.86
CA LEU A 142 -14.43 -4.21 6.64
C LEU A 142 -13.92 -5.35 5.76
N GLY A 143 -12.94 -6.08 6.27
CA GLY A 143 -12.34 -7.23 5.61
C GLY A 143 -10.83 -7.18 5.65
N GLU A 144 -10.21 -8.36 5.77
CA GLU A 144 -8.78 -8.50 5.82
C GLU A 144 -8.28 -9.11 4.52
N LYS A 145 -7.40 -8.39 3.82
CA LYS A 145 -6.62 -8.94 2.71
C LYS A 145 -5.17 -9.00 3.13
N TRP A 146 -4.57 -10.18 2.98
CA TRP A 146 -3.17 -10.39 3.33
C TRP A 146 -2.52 -11.41 2.40
N SER A 147 -1.19 -11.42 2.38
CA SER A 147 -0.36 -12.42 1.70
C SER A 147 0.93 -12.65 2.49
N PHE A 148 1.68 -13.69 2.16
CA PHE A 148 3.03 -13.89 2.68
C PHE A 148 4.05 -13.54 1.61
N LEU A 149 5.11 -12.85 2.01
CA LEU A 149 6.29 -12.68 1.19
C LEU A 149 7.45 -13.42 1.86
N GLU A 150 8.01 -14.38 1.14
CA GLU A 150 9.17 -15.15 1.58
C GLU A 150 10.29 -14.96 0.57
N VAL A 151 11.46 -14.58 1.07
CA VAL A 151 12.65 -14.31 0.24
C VAL A 151 13.84 -15.06 0.82
N GLN A 152 14.69 -15.54 -0.08
CA GLN A 152 15.88 -16.26 0.28
C GLN A 152 17.05 -15.85 -0.61
N GLY A 153 18.08 -15.29 0.01
CA GLY A 153 19.39 -15.11 -0.61
C GLY A 153 20.34 -16.23 -0.23
N THR A 154 21.23 -16.55 -1.15
CA THR A 154 22.22 -17.62 -1.04
C THR A 154 23.62 -17.11 -1.38
N GLY A 155 24.63 -17.92 -1.13
CA GLY A 155 26.01 -17.68 -1.54
C GLY A 155 26.56 -18.92 -2.25
N SER A 156 27.73 -18.82 -2.87
CA SER A 156 28.30 -19.86 -3.73
C SER A 156 28.51 -21.21 -3.05
N ASN A 157 28.65 -21.21 -1.72
CA ASN A 157 28.91 -22.41 -0.93
C ASN A 157 27.61 -23.13 -0.53
N ASN A 158 26.47 -22.68 -1.04
CA ASN A 158 25.15 -23.24 -0.79
C ASN A 158 24.48 -23.61 -2.11
N LEU A 159 24.12 -24.89 -2.27
CA LEU A 159 23.44 -25.42 -3.45
C LEU A 159 21.94 -25.07 -3.48
N MET A 160 21.42 -24.41 -2.45
CA MET A 160 20.04 -23.97 -2.43
C MET A 160 19.81 -22.81 -3.41
N PRO A 161 18.62 -22.75 -4.02
CA PRO A 161 18.24 -21.66 -4.90
C PRO A 161 17.96 -20.37 -4.11
N ALA A 162 18.29 -19.25 -4.73
CA ALA A 162 17.76 -17.95 -4.36
C ALA A 162 16.32 -17.83 -4.89
N TYR A 163 15.41 -17.27 -4.09
CA TYR A 163 14.03 -17.12 -4.51
C TYR A 163 13.30 -15.92 -3.89
N VAL A 164 12.24 -15.52 -4.60
CA VAL A 164 11.19 -14.64 -4.10
C VAL A 164 9.86 -15.36 -4.29
N LYS A 165 9.11 -15.54 -3.21
CA LYS A 165 7.83 -16.25 -3.18
C LYS A 165 6.75 -15.35 -2.60
N LEU A 166 5.68 -15.14 -3.36
CA LEU A 166 4.49 -14.39 -2.95
C LEU A 166 3.31 -15.35 -2.79
N GLY A 167 2.78 -15.44 -1.57
CA GLY A 167 1.84 -16.48 -1.18
C GLY A 167 2.44 -17.86 -1.42
N ASN A 168 1.85 -18.62 -2.33
CA ASN A 168 2.33 -19.96 -2.70
C ASN A 168 3.13 -19.98 -4.01
N SER A 169 3.24 -18.86 -4.72
CA SER A 169 3.84 -18.79 -6.04
C SER A 169 5.25 -18.21 -6.02
N TYR A 170 6.19 -18.88 -6.69
CA TYR A 170 7.53 -18.34 -6.92
C TYR A 170 7.46 -17.26 -8.02
N LEU A 171 7.87 -16.04 -7.67
CA LEU A 171 8.10 -14.96 -8.63
C LEU A 171 9.53 -15.04 -9.20
N LEU A 172 10.44 -15.61 -8.43
CA LEU A 172 11.81 -15.95 -8.83
C LEU A 172 12.21 -17.24 -8.13
N TYR A 173 12.92 -18.10 -8.86
CA TYR A 173 13.59 -19.28 -8.33
C TYR A 173 14.81 -19.55 -9.21
N SER A 174 16.02 -19.39 -8.68
CA SER A 174 17.25 -19.48 -9.48
C SER A 174 18.44 -20.00 -8.68
N GLU A 175 19.26 -20.82 -9.33
CA GLU A 175 20.50 -21.38 -8.80
C GLU A 175 21.75 -20.78 -9.49
N SER A 176 21.56 -19.93 -10.51
CA SER A 176 22.63 -19.58 -11.47
C SER A 176 22.84 -18.08 -11.65
N ILE A 177 22.22 -17.24 -10.81
CA ILE A 177 22.47 -15.80 -10.82
C ILE A 177 23.67 -15.45 -9.93
N ARG A 178 24.45 -14.44 -10.31
CA ARG A 178 25.52 -13.89 -9.48
C ARG A 178 25.22 -12.43 -9.17
N GLY A 179 25.49 -12.01 -7.93
CA GLY A 179 25.32 -10.63 -7.48
C GLY A 179 24.04 -10.45 -6.66
N LEU A 180 23.44 -9.26 -6.79
CA LEU A 180 22.18 -8.90 -6.14
C LEU A 180 21.06 -8.90 -7.17
N HIS A 181 20.00 -9.62 -6.85
CA HIS A 181 18.76 -9.60 -7.60
C HIS A 181 17.79 -8.60 -6.98
N LEU A 182 17.33 -7.64 -7.76
CA LEU A 182 16.31 -6.66 -7.40
C LEU A 182 14.96 -7.08 -7.98
N MET A 183 14.00 -7.30 -7.08
CA MET A 183 12.59 -7.39 -7.43
C MET A 183 11.82 -6.26 -6.77
N VAL A 184 10.93 -5.62 -7.54
CA VAL A 184 10.09 -4.52 -7.05
C VAL A 184 8.64 -4.84 -7.30
N LEU A 185 7.85 -4.80 -6.23
CA LEU A 185 6.41 -4.98 -6.30
C LEU A 185 5.70 -3.64 -6.10
N HIS A 186 4.62 -3.40 -6.85
CA HIS A 186 3.73 -2.30 -6.53
C HIS A 186 2.90 -2.65 -5.30
N ARG A 187 2.83 -1.76 -4.31
CA ARG A 187 2.23 -2.08 -3.01
C ARG A 187 0.71 -2.08 -2.99
N GLN A 188 0.02 -1.60 -4.03
CA GLN A 188 -1.45 -1.66 -4.09
C GLN A 188 -1.98 -3.04 -4.53
N ASP A 189 -1.31 -3.66 -5.51
CA ASP A 189 -1.79 -4.88 -6.18
C ASP A 189 -0.76 -6.02 -6.16
N LEU A 190 0.43 -5.78 -5.59
CA LEU A 190 1.55 -6.73 -5.51
C LEU A 190 2.06 -7.20 -6.88
N SER A 191 1.76 -6.46 -7.95
CA SER A 191 2.30 -6.73 -9.28
C SER A 191 3.81 -6.50 -9.33
N VAL A 192 4.53 -7.35 -10.06
CA VAL A 192 5.97 -7.16 -10.32
C VAL A 192 6.15 -6.01 -11.30
N VAL A 193 6.85 -4.95 -10.87
CA VAL A 193 7.14 -3.76 -11.69
C VAL A 193 8.56 -3.80 -12.23
N TYR A 194 9.48 -4.47 -11.52
CA TYR A 194 10.87 -4.59 -11.92
C TYR A 194 11.45 -5.91 -11.42
N ASN A 195 12.29 -6.53 -12.24
CA ASN A 195 12.93 -7.82 -11.99
C ASN A 195 14.25 -7.87 -12.76
N HIS A 196 15.39 -7.75 -12.05
CA HIS A 196 16.70 -7.71 -12.68
C HIS A 196 17.80 -8.20 -11.74
N THR A 197 18.82 -8.85 -12.31
CA THR A 197 20.04 -9.24 -11.59
C THR A 197 21.16 -8.28 -11.94
N TYR A 198 21.84 -7.76 -10.93
CA TYR A 198 23.03 -6.94 -11.05
C TYR A 198 24.24 -7.74 -10.56
N ASP A 199 25.25 -7.93 -11.40
CA ASP A 199 26.48 -8.62 -11.05
C ASP A 199 27.41 -7.71 -10.23
N THR A 200 26.98 -7.36 -9.02
CA THR A 200 27.72 -6.48 -8.10
C THR A 200 29.02 -7.11 -7.59
N PHE A 201 29.27 -8.38 -7.89
CA PHE A 201 30.57 -9.02 -7.67
C PHE A 201 31.51 -8.82 -8.84
N GLY A 202 31.03 -8.90 -10.09
CA GLY A 202 31.84 -8.75 -11.30
C GLY A 202 31.97 -7.31 -11.82
N SER A 203 31.04 -6.41 -11.49
CA SER A 203 30.87 -5.11 -12.15
C SER A 203 30.60 -3.97 -11.16
N VAL A 204 31.46 -2.94 -11.15
CA VAL A 204 31.21 -1.67 -10.43
C VAL A 204 30.06 -0.89 -11.06
N LEU A 205 29.89 -1.00 -12.38
CA LEU A 205 28.80 -0.37 -13.12
C LEU A 205 27.44 -0.92 -12.67
N ASP A 206 27.35 -2.24 -12.44
CA ASP A 206 26.13 -2.88 -11.96
C ASP A 206 25.76 -2.40 -10.56
N SER A 207 26.74 -2.25 -9.67
CA SER A 207 26.51 -1.64 -8.35
C SER A 207 26.05 -0.19 -8.44
N THR A 208 26.58 0.57 -9.39
CA THR A 208 26.16 1.96 -9.66
C THR A 208 24.72 2.01 -10.17
N ASN A 209 24.40 1.18 -11.16
CA ASN A 209 23.07 1.11 -11.76
C ASN A 209 22.03 0.64 -10.75
N LEU A 210 22.36 -0.35 -9.91
CA LEU A 210 21.48 -0.79 -8.83
C LEU A 210 21.20 0.35 -7.83
N ALA A 211 22.23 1.12 -7.44
CA ALA A 211 22.04 2.25 -6.53
C ALA A 211 21.09 3.31 -7.10
N ILE A 212 21.24 3.63 -8.40
CA ILE A 212 20.35 4.54 -9.13
C ILE A 212 18.94 3.98 -9.17
N GLN A 213 18.79 2.69 -9.52
CA GLN A 213 17.48 2.04 -9.63
C GLN A 213 16.74 2.05 -8.29
N LEU A 214 17.40 1.68 -7.19
CA LEU A 214 16.81 1.71 -5.84
C LEU A 214 16.32 3.11 -5.46
N SER A 215 17.06 4.14 -5.87
CA SER A 215 16.73 5.55 -5.57
C SER A 215 15.60 6.13 -6.42
N SER A 216 15.19 5.44 -7.50
CA SER A 216 14.08 5.87 -8.36
C SER A 216 12.69 5.56 -7.80
N TYR A 217 12.60 4.73 -6.76
CA TYR A 217 11.35 4.30 -6.19
C TYR A 217 10.92 5.13 -4.98
N ASN A 218 9.61 5.21 -4.77
CA ASN A 218 8.98 5.91 -3.66
C ASN A 218 8.14 4.94 -2.80
N ALA A 219 7.36 5.49 -1.87
CA ALA A 219 6.57 4.72 -0.93
C ALA A 219 5.53 3.79 -1.58
N ASN A 220 5.25 3.88 -2.89
CA ASN A 220 4.28 3.02 -3.57
C ASN A 220 4.84 1.63 -3.88
N TYR A 221 6.13 1.42 -3.64
CA TYR A 221 6.84 0.20 -4.02
C TYR A 221 7.40 -0.55 -2.82
N LEU A 222 7.45 -1.86 -2.95
CA LEU A 222 8.13 -2.77 -2.04
C LEU A 222 9.41 -3.25 -2.73
N ILE A 223 10.54 -2.99 -2.09
CA ILE A 223 11.86 -3.34 -2.61
C ILE A 223 12.32 -4.64 -1.99
N ILE A 224 12.77 -5.56 -2.83
CA ILE A 224 13.29 -6.87 -2.44
C ILE A 224 14.69 -7.02 -3.05
N LEU A 225 15.67 -7.31 -2.21
CA LEU A 225 17.02 -7.69 -2.65
C LEU A 225 17.35 -9.07 -2.11
N ILE A 226 17.86 -9.94 -2.96
CA ILE A 226 18.43 -11.22 -2.54
C ILE A 226 19.78 -11.44 -3.24
N SER A 227 20.72 -12.08 -2.56
CA SER A 227 21.99 -12.48 -3.16
C SER A 227 21.91 -13.88 -3.78
N CYS A 228 22.82 -14.14 -4.70
CA CYS A 228 23.19 -15.49 -5.12
C CYS A 228 24.66 -15.50 -5.58
N ASP A 229 25.35 -16.64 -5.39
CA ASP A 229 26.81 -16.80 -5.56
C ASP A 229 27.64 -15.82 -4.70
N ALA A 230 27.85 -14.60 -5.18
CA ALA A 230 28.65 -13.57 -4.54
C ALA A 230 28.18 -12.18 -4.97
N TRP A 231 28.33 -11.16 -4.13
CA TRP A 231 27.84 -9.79 -4.41
C TRP A 231 28.76 -8.67 -3.95
N GLU A 232 29.81 -8.97 -3.19
CA GLU A 232 30.51 -7.98 -2.36
C GLU A 232 31.70 -7.30 -3.04
N LYS A 233 32.39 -7.98 -3.97
CA LYS A 233 33.70 -7.53 -4.49
C LYS A 233 33.66 -6.14 -5.13
N ASN A 234 32.62 -5.82 -5.90
CA ASN A 234 32.43 -4.52 -6.53
C ASN A 234 31.26 -3.75 -5.88
N PHE A 235 30.88 -4.08 -4.65
CA PHE A 235 29.89 -3.35 -3.88
C PHE A 235 30.45 -1.98 -3.49
N ILE A 236 29.75 -0.90 -3.83
CA ILE A 236 30.23 0.47 -3.63
C ILE A 236 29.42 1.22 -2.58
N ARG A 237 30.03 2.27 -2.03
CA ARG A 237 29.41 3.13 -1.00
C ARG A 237 28.04 3.68 -1.39
N SER A 238 27.85 4.10 -2.64
CA SER A 238 26.56 4.65 -3.10
C SER A 238 25.44 3.61 -3.06
N LEU A 239 25.74 2.35 -3.40
CA LEU A 239 24.79 1.24 -3.26
C LEU A 239 24.48 0.97 -1.79
N GLY A 240 25.50 0.95 -0.93
CA GLY A 240 25.29 0.83 0.52
C GLY A 240 24.42 1.95 1.10
N ILE A 241 24.58 3.20 0.63
CA ILE A 241 23.73 4.33 1.04
C ILE A 241 22.30 4.16 0.52
N ALA A 242 22.12 3.74 -0.74
CA ALA A 242 20.81 3.51 -1.31
C ALA A 242 20.02 2.45 -0.51
N ILE A 243 20.67 1.36 -0.10
CA ILE A 243 20.05 0.32 0.72
C ILE A 243 19.79 0.82 2.17
N GLN A 244 20.70 1.62 2.74
CA GLN A 244 20.47 2.28 4.04
C GLN A 244 19.25 3.22 4.03
N ASN A 245 19.01 3.95 2.93
CA ASN A 245 17.85 4.81 2.78
C ASN A 245 16.53 4.02 2.73
N LEU A 246 16.59 2.70 2.51
CA LEU A 246 15.47 1.77 2.58
C LEU A 246 15.37 1.05 3.94
N GLY A 247 16.38 1.20 4.81
CA GLY A 247 16.45 0.60 6.15
C GLY A 247 17.47 -0.53 6.30
N GLY A 248 18.19 -0.92 5.24
CA GLY A 248 19.22 -1.97 5.34
C GLY A 248 20.53 -1.44 5.92
N ILE A 249 21.00 -2.03 7.01
CA ILE A 249 22.16 -1.58 7.78
C ILE A 249 23.30 -2.60 7.85
N LEU A 250 23.00 -3.90 7.70
CA LEU A 250 23.96 -5.00 7.92
C LEU A 250 25.06 -5.03 6.85
N ILE A 251 24.83 -4.42 5.69
CA ILE A 251 25.78 -4.46 4.56
C ILE A 251 26.63 -3.18 4.42
N LYS A 252 26.49 -2.22 5.33
CA LYS A 252 27.18 -0.92 5.23
C LYS A 252 28.69 -1.06 5.15
N GLU A 253 29.26 -2.04 5.84
CA GLU A 253 30.70 -2.23 5.97
C GLU A 253 31.37 -2.66 4.66
N PHE A 254 30.62 -3.29 3.75
CA PHE A 254 31.10 -3.72 2.44
C PHE A 254 31.29 -2.55 1.46
N GLY A 255 30.69 -1.39 1.72
CA GLY A 255 30.81 -0.19 0.87
C GLY A 255 32.01 0.72 1.19
N ASN A 256 32.84 0.36 2.17
CA ASN A 256 34.01 1.15 2.56
C ASN A 256 35.26 0.75 1.74
N VAL A 257 36.10 1.75 1.39
CA VAL A 257 37.32 1.60 0.57
C VAL A 257 38.32 0.58 1.13
N ASN A 258 38.26 0.37 2.45
CA ASN A 258 38.81 -0.79 3.13
C ASN A 258 37.59 -1.49 3.73
N ALA A 259 37.11 -2.58 3.15
CA ALA A 259 36.06 -3.39 3.76
C ALA A 259 36.55 -3.81 5.15
N VAL A 260 36.14 -3.08 6.19
CA VAL A 260 36.43 -3.46 7.56
C VAL A 260 35.60 -4.71 7.74
N TYR A 261 36.29 -5.82 7.88
CA TYR A 261 35.66 -7.11 8.10
C TYR A 261 34.63 -6.97 9.21
N PRO A 262 33.40 -7.48 9.02
CA PRO A 262 32.43 -7.44 10.08
C PRO A 262 33.02 -8.06 11.34
N SER A 263 32.83 -7.37 12.47
CA SER A 263 33.47 -7.72 13.74
C SER A 263 33.05 -9.09 14.29
N TYR A 264 32.06 -9.75 13.66
CA TYR A 264 31.64 -11.12 13.95
C TYR A 264 32.57 -12.19 13.31
N LYS A 265 33.90 -12.12 13.47
CA LYS A 265 34.79 -13.19 12.96
C LYS A 265 35.25 -14.17 14.03
N THR A 266 34.74 -15.40 13.92
CA THR A 266 35.54 -16.62 14.17
C THR A 266 35.82 -17.33 12.83
N VAL A 267 37.11 -17.40 12.50
CA VAL A 267 37.80 -18.38 11.60
C VAL A 267 37.39 -18.50 10.12
N THR A 268 38.23 -17.90 9.26
CA THR A 268 38.64 -18.29 7.88
C THR A 268 37.64 -18.95 6.91
N SER A 269 37.21 -18.21 5.87
CA SER A 269 37.07 -18.67 4.45
C SER A 269 36.61 -17.50 3.55
N THR A 270 37.55 -16.71 3.00
CA THR A 270 37.31 -15.54 2.12
C THR A 270 36.44 -14.40 2.72
N PRO A 271 36.44 -13.17 2.19
CA PRO A 271 35.52 -12.10 2.61
C PRO A 271 34.23 -12.01 1.78
N TYR A 272 33.95 -13.00 0.93
CA TYR A 272 32.89 -12.93 -0.08
C TYR A 272 31.90 -14.07 0.06
N ARG A 273 30.77 -14.01 -0.65
CA ARG A 273 29.73 -15.05 -0.73
C ARG A 273 28.82 -15.14 0.49
N HIS A 274 28.59 -14.02 1.18
CA HIS A 274 27.62 -13.91 2.25
C HIS A 274 26.20 -14.02 1.68
N PRO A 275 25.36 -14.95 2.15
CA PRO A 275 23.94 -14.90 1.85
C PRO A 275 23.31 -13.62 2.41
N TYR A 276 22.55 -12.91 1.58
CA TYR A 276 21.90 -11.65 1.91
C TYR A 276 20.47 -11.61 1.40
N ALA A 277 19.54 -11.15 2.24
CA ALA A 277 18.16 -10.89 1.86
C ALA A 277 17.65 -9.62 2.55
N PHE A 278 16.88 -8.83 1.82
CA PHE A 278 16.33 -7.57 2.29
C PHE A 278 14.94 -7.34 1.71
N ILE A 279 14.06 -6.78 2.55
CA ILE A 279 12.73 -6.29 2.18
C ILE A 279 12.58 -4.89 2.80
N GLY A 280 12.21 -3.88 2.01
CA GLY A 280 12.01 -2.53 2.53
C GLY A 280 11.08 -1.66 1.68
N ILE A 281 10.59 -0.59 2.30
CA ILE A 281 9.69 0.38 1.66
C ILE A 281 10.39 1.76 1.62
N PRO A 282 10.58 2.38 0.43
CA PRO A 282 11.20 3.70 0.34
C PRO A 282 10.44 4.75 1.14
N GLY A 283 11.18 5.65 1.80
CA GLY A 283 10.62 6.69 2.67
C GLY A 283 10.11 6.19 4.02
N GLN A 284 10.26 4.89 4.33
CA GLN A 284 9.78 4.28 5.58
C GLN A 284 10.89 3.58 6.39
N ALA A 285 12.17 3.87 6.08
CA ALA A 285 13.32 3.26 6.74
C ALA A 285 13.37 3.46 8.27
N LYS A 286 12.81 4.57 8.76
CA LYS A 286 12.76 4.90 10.21
C LYS A 286 11.52 4.36 10.92
N ILE A 287 10.69 3.60 10.20
CA ILE A 287 9.46 3.04 10.74
C ILE A 287 9.70 1.59 11.10
N ASP A 288 9.52 1.28 12.39
CA ASP A 288 9.66 -0.08 12.91
C ASP A 288 8.76 -1.06 12.14
N GLY A 289 9.38 -2.17 11.71
CA GLY A 289 8.70 -3.24 10.99
C GLY A 289 8.36 -2.94 9.53
N GLN A 290 8.83 -1.83 8.94
CA GLN A 290 8.69 -1.56 7.48
C GLN A 290 9.96 -1.85 6.66
N ASN A 291 10.96 -2.46 7.30
CA ASN A 291 12.14 -3.00 6.66
C ASN A 291 12.65 -4.21 7.45
N PHE A 292 13.21 -5.19 6.73
CA PHE A 292 13.78 -6.41 7.28
C PHE A 292 15.03 -6.76 6.49
N GLU A 293 16.04 -7.24 7.19
CA GLU A 293 17.32 -7.59 6.61
C GLU A 293 17.86 -8.85 7.28
N ALA A 294 18.46 -9.72 6.49
CA ALA A 294 19.21 -10.88 6.96
C ALA A 294 20.52 -10.95 6.20
N LEU A 295 21.62 -10.99 6.95
CA LEU A 295 22.96 -11.27 6.46
C LEU A 295 23.48 -12.50 7.21
N ARG A 296 24.01 -13.47 6.47
CA ARG A 296 24.62 -14.67 7.04
C ARG A 296 26.11 -14.70 6.76
N ASN A 297 26.85 -15.41 7.62
CA ASN A 297 28.27 -15.67 7.40
C ASN A 297 28.47 -16.48 6.11
N ASN A 298 29.59 -16.26 5.43
CA ASN A 298 29.97 -16.94 4.19
C ASN A 298 30.60 -18.33 4.41
N THR A 299 30.70 -18.77 5.66
CA THR A 299 31.40 -19.99 6.07
C THR A 299 30.86 -21.24 5.38
N GLU A 300 31.77 -21.99 4.78
CA GLU A 300 31.60 -23.36 4.24
C GLU A 300 31.23 -24.39 5.33
N TYR A 301 31.37 -24.02 6.61
CA TYR A 301 31.26 -24.94 7.75
C TYR A 301 29.87 -25.56 7.92
N TYR A 302 28.82 -24.93 7.39
CA TYR A 302 27.48 -25.50 7.37
C TYR A 302 27.29 -26.29 6.08
N ASN A 303 28.03 -27.39 5.99
CA ASN A 303 27.81 -28.42 5.01
C ASN A 303 26.34 -28.88 5.17
N TYR A 304 25.53 -28.87 4.12
CA TYR A 304 24.12 -29.27 4.18
C TYR A 304 23.93 -30.68 4.80
N ASN A 305 24.97 -31.51 4.75
CA ASN A 305 25.04 -32.85 5.34
C ASN A 305 25.44 -32.89 6.83
N ASP A 306 25.69 -31.75 7.50
CA ASP A 306 25.94 -31.72 8.94
C ASP A 306 24.63 -31.91 9.72
N THR A 307 24.36 -33.18 10.02
CA THR A 307 23.24 -33.66 10.85
C THR A 307 23.29 -33.17 12.30
N LYS A 308 24.35 -32.47 12.72
CA LYS A 308 24.53 -32.05 14.12
C LYS A 308 23.92 -30.68 14.42
N TYR A 309 23.86 -29.77 13.43
CA TYR A 309 23.45 -28.39 13.68
C TYR A 309 22.32 -27.84 12.79
N HIS A 310 21.91 -28.56 11.73
CA HIS A 310 20.71 -28.27 10.91
C HIS A 310 20.55 -26.81 10.41
N ALA A 311 21.61 -25.99 10.46
CA ALA A 311 21.54 -24.57 10.14
C ALA A 311 21.74 -24.38 8.64
N ILE A 312 20.66 -24.06 7.93
CA ILE A 312 20.68 -23.74 6.50
C ILE A 312 21.43 -22.40 6.31
N PRO A 313 22.56 -22.35 5.58
CA PRO A 313 23.34 -21.13 5.39
C PRO A 313 22.72 -20.24 4.31
N THR A 314 21.46 -19.83 4.51
CA THR A 314 20.75 -18.88 3.65
C THR A 314 20.27 -17.70 4.46
N ALA A 315 20.25 -16.52 3.85
CA ALA A 315 19.54 -15.38 4.39
C ALA A 315 18.07 -15.50 3.99
N LYS A 316 17.22 -15.86 4.95
CA LYS A 316 15.80 -16.08 4.71
C LYS A 316 14.97 -15.12 5.54
N LEU A 317 14.04 -14.42 4.89
CA LEU A 317 13.05 -13.58 5.53
C LEU A 317 11.65 -14.04 5.12
N ARG A 318 10.72 -14.00 6.09
CA ARG A 318 9.30 -14.24 5.84
C ARG A 318 8.50 -13.17 6.56
N VAL A 319 7.70 -12.43 5.80
CA VAL A 319 6.88 -11.32 6.32
C VAL A 319 5.42 -11.48 5.89
N THR A 320 4.51 -10.98 6.71
CA THR A 320 3.10 -10.87 6.34
C THR A 320 2.87 -9.52 5.69
N LEU A 321 2.26 -9.51 4.51
CA LEU A 321 1.78 -8.32 3.85
C LEU A 321 0.31 -8.13 4.21
N ARG A 322 -0.07 -7.01 4.82
CA ARG A 322 -1.48 -6.69 5.16
C ARG A 322 -1.95 -5.46 4.39
N LEU A 323 -3.09 -5.55 3.74
CA LEU A 323 -3.73 -4.41 3.09
C LEU A 323 -4.33 -3.47 4.14
N ASN A 324 -3.97 -2.19 4.09
CA ASN A 324 -4.73 -1.17 4.79
C ASN A 324 -5.92 -0.76 3.91
N SER A 325 -7.14 -1.05 4.34
CA SER A 325 -8.37 -0.76 3.60
C SER A 325 -8.69 0.73 3.45
N LEU A 326 -8.10 1.61 4.25
CA LEU A 326 -8.25 3.06 4.06
C LEU A 326 -7.32 3.58 2.97
N ARG A 327 -6.05 3.14 3.00
CA ARG A 327 -5.01 3.59 2.06
C ARG A 327 -5.01 2.82 0.75
N GLN A 328 -5.51 1.59 0.75
CA GLN A 328 -5.43 0.66 -0.39
C GLN A 328 -3.99 0.28 -0.77
N PHE A 329 -3.10 0.21 0.22
CA PHE A 329 -1.72 -0.27 0.05
C PHE A 329 -1.41 -1.39 1.05
N TYR A 330 -0.58 -2.35 0.64
CA TYR A 330 -0.04 -3.41 1.49
C TYR A 330 1.15 -2.90 2.29
N PHE A 331 1.18 -3.23 3.58
CA PHE A 331 2.24 -2.88 4.51
C PHE A 331 2.87 -4.14 5.09
N LEU A 332 4.11 -4.02 5.56
CA LEU A 332 4.76 -5.11 6.25
C LEU A 332 4.20 -5.23 7.66
N SER A 333 3.89 -6.45 8.08
CA SER A 333 3.42 -6.79 9.42
C SER A 333 4.31 -7.90 9.97
N SER A 334 4.96 -7.63 11.09
CA SER A 334 5.52 -8.68 11.95
C SER A 334 4.48 -9.10 13.00
N SER A 335 4.62 -10.29 13.56
CA SER A 335 3.77 -10.80 14.64
C SER A 335 3.81 -9.95 15.92
N SER A 336 4.79 -9.06 16.08
CA SER A 336 4.98 -8.19 17.24
C SER A 336 4.50 -6.74 17.04
N THR A 337 4.24 -6.29 15.81
CA THR A 337 3.96 -4.87 15.51
C THR A 337 2.50 -4.43 15.64
N TRP A 338 1.59 -5.33 16.01
CA TRP A 338 0.16 -5.03 16.21
C TRP A 338 -0.31 -4.99 17.67
N LYS A 339 0.61 -4.86 18.64
CA LYS A 339 0.26 -4.59 20.04
C LYS A 339 -0.01 -3.11 20.36
N ILE A 340 -0.24 -2.26 19.36
CA ILE A 340 -0.81 -0.92 19.56
C ILE A 340 -2.15 -0.92 18.82
N GLY A 341 -3.25 -1.15 19.55
CA GLY A 341 -4.60 -1.04 19.01
C GLY A 341 -5.64 -2.07 19.51
N ARG A 342 -5.28 -3.02 20.37
CA ARG A 342 -6.29 -3.64 21.25
C ARG A 342 -6.40 -2.74 22.47
N ASP A 343 -7.32 -1.80 22.40
CA ASP A 343 -8.13 -1.22 23.49
C ASP A 343 -8.80 0.06 23.00
N PHE A 344 -9.86 -0.07 22.19
CA PHE A 344 -10.89 0.96 22.04
C PHE A 344 -12.23 0.27 21.74
N SER A 345 -12.74 -0.43 22.76
CA SER A 345 -14.18 -0.56 23.00
C SER A 345 -14.63 0.59 23.88
#